data_AF-A0A1R3RS24-F1
#
_entry.id   AF-A0A1R3RS24-F1
#
_cell.length_a   1.000
_cell.length_b   1.000
_cell.length_c   1.000
_cell.angle_alpha   90.00
_cell.angle_beta   90.00
_cell.angle_gamma   90.00
#
_symmetry.space_group_name_H-M   'P 1'
#
loop_
_entity.id
_entity.type
_entity.pdbx_description
1 polymer ?
#
loop_
_entity_poly.entity_id
_entity_poly.type
_entity_poly.pdbx_seq_one_letter_code
_entity_poly.pdbx_strand_id
1 'polypeptide(L)'
;MGFMDSICNDEDYNLAQEAEEGLYTWALSPFLPIFADIDPSPSKSSPFTLRDYLFPQVYRYVLFVTDERLEPRLNYTVPDQLRPQGLNLGDFALHPNWSIPIESGDRRAATRELGVYKQIETLGLFNHIRVPRLIGIVQDEEQETHITGILISWIDCNYRTLHCALKPETPPELRKQWDIQVTSTLDRLHEAGIVWGDVKAGNVLIDEEENAWVVDFGGGYTQGWVEKRCMETVEGDQEGIVKIKEFLYEGKDL
;
A
#
# COMPACT_ATOMS: atom_id res chain seq x y z
N MET A 1 13.81 48.32 -4.56
CA MET A 1 12.51 48.87 -4.13
C MET A 1 11.47 48.13 -4.96
N GLY A 2 10.77 47.20 -4.30
CA GLY A 2 10.12 46.04 -4.92
C GLY A 2 8.94 46.38 -5.83
N PHE A 3 8.86 45.63 -6.93
CA PHE A 3 7.75 45.64 -7.87
C PHE A 3 7.37 44.20 -8.19
N MET A 4 6.07 43.93 -8.05
CA MET A 4 5.35 42.70 -8.39
C MET A 4 5.83 41.41 -7.71
N ASP A 5 5.24 41.13 -6.54
CA ASP A 5 4.61 39.84 -6.26
C ASP A 5 3.59 40.07 -5.14
N SER A 6 2.47 40.67 -5.50
CA SER A 6 1.29 40.78 -4.64
C SER A 6 0.43 39.54 -4.90
N ILE A 7 0.85 38.44 -4.26
CA ILE A 7 0.05 37.45 -3.54
C ILE A 7 -1.46 37.53 -3.83
N CYS A 8 -2.02 36.51 -4.48
CA CYS A 8 -3.46 36.23 -4.47
C CYS A 8 -3.95 36.28 -3.02
N ASN A 9 -4.96 37.10 -2.75
CA ASN A 9 -5.54 37.18 -1.41
C ASN A 9 -6.26 35.86 -1.09
N ASP A 10 -6.31 35.49 0.19
CA ASP A 10 -7.03 34.28 0.66
C ASP A 10 -8.51 34.26 0.20
N GLU A 11 -9.11 35.43 -0.04
CA GLU A 11 -10.45 35.57 -0.61
C GLU A 11 -10.55 35.08 -2.06
N ASP A 12 -9.54 35.33 -2.90
CA ASP A 12 -9.52 34.86 -4.29
C ASP A 12 -9.33 33.33 -4.36
N TYR A 13 -8.58 32.76 -3.41
CA TYR A 13 -8.39 31.32 -3.28
C TYR A 13 -9.69 30.62 -2.84
N ASN A 14 -10.38 31.18 -1.84
CA ASN A 14 -11.68 30.66 -1.38
C ASN A 14 -12.75 30.76 -2.48
N LEU A 15 -12.79 31.87 -3.22
CA LEU A 15 -13.70 32.04 -4.36
C LEU A 15 -13.42 31.03 -5.48
N ALA A 16 -12.15 30.74 -5.76
CA ALA A 16 -11.77 29.72 -6.75
C ALA A 16 -12.20 28.32 -6.30
N GLN A 17 -12.02 28.00 -5.01
CA GLN A 17 -12.43 26.72 -4.43
C GLN A 17 -13.96 26.55 -4.41
N GLU A 18 -14.71 27.59 -4.03
CA GLU A 18 -16.18 27.58 -4.09
C GLU A 18 -16.71 27.44 -5.53
N ALA A 19 -16.05 28.07 -6.50
CA ALA A 19 -16.39 27.94 -7.91
C ALA A 19 -16.10 26.53 -8.46
N GLU A 20 -14.99 25.92 -8.03
CA GLU A 20 -14.62 24.54 -8.37
C GLU A 20 -15.62 23.54 -7.76
N GLU A 21 -15.93 23.65 -6.47
CA GLU A 21 -16.97 22.84 -5.80
C GLU A 21 -18.35 23.02 -6.45
N GLY A 22 -18.69 24.25 -6.85
CA GLY A 22 -19.90 24.58 -7.58
C GLY A 22 -19.95 23.91 -8.96
N LEU A 23 -18.83 23.89 -9.70
CA LEU A 23 -18.71 23.23 -11.00
C LEU A 23 -18.81 21.71 -10.85
N TYR A 24 -18.15 21.11 -9.85
CA TYR A 24 -18.25 19.69 -9.55
C TYR A 24 -19.68 19.30 -9.19
N THR A 25 -20.33 20.08 -8.33
CA THR A 25 -21.73 19.84 -7.93
C THR A 25 -22.65 19.95 -9.14
N TRP A 26 -22.48 20.97 -9.97
CA TRP A 26 -23.25 21.16 -11.20
C TRP A 26 -23.07 20.00 -12.19
N ALA A 27 -21.83 19.54 -12.40
CA ALA A 27 -21.54 18.46 -13.32
C ALA A 27 -21.97 17.08 -12.79
N LEU A 28 -21.84 16.83 -11.49
CA LEU A 28 -22.07 15.50 -10.88
C LEU A 28 -23.52 15.28 -10.44
N SER A 29 -24.25 16.33 -10.07
CA SER A 29 -25.66 16.26 -9.66
C SER A 29 -26.55 15.38 -10.56
N PRO A 30 -26.52 15.50 -11.91
CA PRO A 30 -27.35 14.64 -12.77
C PRO A 30 -26.97 13.15 -12.73
N PHE A 31 -25.76 12.80 -12.29
CA PHE A 31 -25.30 11.42 -12.17
C PHE A 31 -25.65 10.78 -10.82
N LEU A 32 -25.97 11.55 -9.78
CA LEU A 32 -26.22 11.02 -8.43
C LEU A 32 -27.32 9.94 -8.38
N PRO A 33 -28.47 10.09 -9.07
CA PRO A 33 -29.48 9.03 -9.10
C PRO A 33 -28.99 7.77 -9.81
N ILE A 34 -28.15 7.92 -10.84
CA ILE A 34 -27.57 6.79 -11.59
C ILE A 34 -26.58 6.03 -10.70
N PHE A 35 -25.73 6.74 -9.95
CA PHE A 35 -24.78 6.13 -9.02
C PHE A 35 -25.49 5.39 -7.88
N ALA A 36 -26.58 5.94 -7.35
CA ALA A 36 -27.39 5.30 -6.32
C ALA A 36 -28.04 3.99 -6.79
N ASP A 37 -28.37 3.86 -8.08
CA ASP A 37 -28.91 2.63 -8.67
C ASP A 37 -27.81 1.59 -8.98
N ILE A 38 -26.60 2.03 -9.35
CA ILE A 38 -25.45 1.14 -9.65
C ILE A 38 -24.91 0.49 -8.38
N ASP A 39 -24.90 1.21 -7.25
CA ASP A 39 -24.46 0.70 -5.96
C ASP A 39 -25.60 0.71 -4.93
N PRO A 40 -26.46 -0.33 -4.90
CA PRO A 40 -27.60 -0.39 -4.01
C PRO A 40 -27.20 -0.77 -2.59
N SER A 41 -26.45 0.09 -1.87
CA SER A 41 -26.21 0.01 -0.42
C SER A 41 -25.51 -1.27 0.11
N PRO A 42 -24.66 -1.18 1.16
CA PRO A 42 -23.69 -2.21 1.59
C PRO A 42 -24.30 -3.46 2.27
N SER A 43 -25.57 -3.79 1.97
CA SER A 43 -26.27 -4.97 2.48
C SER A 43 -25.76 -6.30 1.88
N LYS A 44 -24.90 -6.26 0.86
CA LYS A 44 -24.23 -7.45 0.32
C LYS A 44 -22.89 -7.65 1.02
N SER A 45 -22.94 -8.42 2.09
CA SER A 45 -21.81 -8.90 2.91
C SER A 45 -20.89 -9.88 2.17
N SER A 46 -20.52 -9.61 0.92
CA SER A 46 -19.49 -10.39 0.23
C SER A 46 -18.14 -9.67 0.39
N PRO A 47 -17.11 -10.31 0.95
CA PRO A 47 -15.79 -9.69 1.03
C PRO A 47 -15.30 -9.36 -0.39
N PHE A 48 -14.80 -8.13 -0.57
CA PHE A 48 -14.26 -7.65 -1.83
C PHE A 48 -13.01 -8.47 -2.19
N THR A 49 -12.99 -9.13 -3.35
CA THR A 49 -11.86 -9.98 -3.74
C THR A 49 -10.81 -9.19 -4.53
N LEU A 50 -9.56 -9.67 -4.56
CA LEU A 50 -8.52 -9.12 -5.44
C LEU A 50 -8.95 -9.13 -6.92
N ARG A 51 -9.82 -10.07 -7.31
CA ARG A 51 -10.43 -10.10 -8.64
C ARG A 51 -11.41 -8.94 -8.84
N ASP A 52 -12.21 -8.60 -7.85
CA ASP A 52 -13.14 -7.46 -7.93
C ASP A 52 -12.38 -6.12 -8.01
N TYR A 53 -11.22 -6.03 -7.35
CA TYR A 53 -10.32 -4.87 -7.43
C TYR A 53 -9.59 -4.74 -8.77
N LEU A 54 -9.07 -5.86 -9.30
CA LEU A 54 -8.31 -5.88 -10.55
C LEU A 54 -9.22 -5.84 -11.79
N PHE A 55 -10.48 -6.25 -11.64
CA PHE A 55 -11.48 -6.27 -12.71
C PHE A 55 -12.78 -5.57 -12.30
N PRO A 56 -12.72 -4.28 -11.91
CA PRO A 56 -13.92 -3.55 -11.52
C PRO A 56 -14.80 -3.35 -12.76
N GLN A 57 -16.12 -3.38 -12.56
CA GLN A 57 -17.04 -2.95 -13.63
C GLN A 57 -16.88 -1.44 -13.81
N VAL A 58 -16.34 -1.02 -14.95
CA VAL A 58 -16.14 0.38 -15.28
C VAL A 58 -17.29 0.86 -16.16
N TYR A 59 -18.03 1.85 -15.68
CA TYR A 59 -19.05 2.54 -16.45
C TYR A 59 -18.53 3.90 -16.89
N ARG A 60 -18.66 4.24 -18.17
CA ARG A 60 -18.27 5.55 -18.70
C ARG A 60 -19.50 6.32 -19.14
N TYR A 61 -19.74 7.45 -18.51
CA TYR A 61 -20.79 8.37 -18.92
C TYR A 61 -20.21 9.64 -19.50
N VAL A 62 -20.98 10.26 -20.40
CA VAL A 62 -20.69 11.57 -20.97
C VAL A 62 -21.85 12.48 -20.60
N LEU A 63 -21.54 13.67 -20.05
CA LEU A 63 -22.53 14.70 -19.78
C LEU A 63 -22.77 15.52 -21.05
N PHE A 64 -24.00 15.46 -21.58
CA PHE A 64 -24.43 16.35 -22.64
C PHE A 64 -25.16 17.55 -22.05
N VAL A 65 -25.01 18.71 -22.68
CA VAL A 65 -25.85 19.88 -22.43
C VAL A 65 -26.73 20.06 -23.66
N THR A 66 -28.02 19.75 -23.53
CA THR A 66 -29.01 19.86 -24.61
C THR A 66 -30.16 20.73 -24.13
N ASP A 67 -30.46 21.82 -24.84
CA ASP A 67 -31.51 22.77 -24.47
C ASP A 67 -31.41 23.24 -23.01
N GLU A 68 -30.20 23.64 -22.59
CA GLU A 68 -29.87 24.07 -21.22
C GLU A 68 -30.09 23.00 -20.13
N ARG A 69 -30.32 21.74 -20.53
CA ARG A 69 -30.46 20.60 -19.61
C ARG A 69 -29.24 19.70 -19.65
N LEU A 70 -28.84 19.27 -18.46
CA LEU A 70 -27.74 18.33 -18.25
C LEU A 70 -28.25 16.89 -18.39
N GLU A 71 -27.77 16.20 -19.41
CA GLU A 71 -28.18 14.84 -19.74
C GLU A 71 -26.99 13.87 -19.71
N PRO A 72 -26.86 13.08 -18.63
CA PRO A 72 -25.84 12.05 -18.56
C PRO A 72 -26.23 10.87 -19.46
N ARG A 73 -25.34 10.47 -20.36
CA ARG A 73 -25.58 9.34 -21.28
C ARG A 73 -24.46 8.32 -21.16
N LEU A 74 -24.83 7.05 -21.05
CA LEU A 74 -23.88 5.94 -21.01
C LEU A 74 -23.22 5.80 -22.39
N ASN A 75 -21.89 5.76 -22.42
CA ASN A 75 -21.13 5.62 -23.65
C ASN A 75 -20.82 4.13 -23.91
N TYR A 76 -21.63 3.49 -24.76
CA TYR A 76 -21.51 2.08 -25.14
C TYR A 76 -20.38 1.78 -26.15
N THR A 77 -19.68 2.81 -26.62
CA THR A 77 -18.68 2.70 -27.71
C THR A 77 -17.23 2.61 -27.20
N VAL A 78 -17.03 2.59 -25.88
CA VAL A 78 -15.70 2.40 -25.31
C VAL A 78 -15.48 0.89 -25.16
N PRO A 79 -14.32 0.34 -25.59
CA PRO A 79 -14.06 -1.09 -25.52
C PRO A 79 -14.37 -1.66 -24.13
N ASP A 80 -15.18 -2.70 -24.09
CA ASP A 80 -15.28 -3.58 -22.92
C ASP A 80 -13.88 -4.15 -22.70
N GLN A 81 -13.25 -3.80 -21.57
CA GLN A 81 -11.98 -4.32 -21.09
C GLN A 81 -10.71 -3.84 -21.81
N LEU A 82 -9.86 -3.16 -21.03
CA LEU A 82 -8.44 -3.46 -21.08
C LEU A 82 -8.28 -4.94 -20.70
N ARG A 83 -7.80 -5.73 -21.66
CA ARG A 83 -7.57 -7.18 -21.61
C ARG A 83 -6.50 -7.56 -20.55
N PRO A 84 -6.42 -8.85 -20.18
CA PRO A 84 -6.11 -9.34 -18.84
C PRO A 84 -4.63 -9.19 -18.48
N GLN A 85 -4.33 -9.10 -17.18
CA GLN A 85 -2.96 -9.21 -16.69
C GLN A 85 -2.78 -10.63 -16.12
N GLY A 86 -2.06 -11.47 -16.86
CA GLY A 86 -1.72 -12.83 -16.47
C GLY A 86 -0.89 -12.90 -15.19
N LEU A 87 -1.45 -13.52 -14.16
CA LEU A 87 -0.71 -13.91 -12.96
C LEU A 87 0.15 -15.14 -13.29
N ASN A 88 1.45 -14.95 -13.46
CA ASN A 88 2.40 -16.06 -13.59
C ASN A 88 2.91 -16.46 -12.20
N LEU A 89 2.60 -17.69 -11.79
CA LEU A 89 3.10 -18.32 -10.56
C LEU A 89 4.31 -19.20 -10.92
N GLY A 90 5.40 -18.57 -11.37
CA GLY A 90 6.60 -19.27 -11.85
C GLY A 90 7.64 -19.55 -10.75
N ASP A 91 8.56 -20.48 -11.02
CA ASP A 91 9.78 -20.69 -10.22
C ASP A 91 10.81 -19.61 -10.58
N PHE A 92 10.79 -18.49 -9.87
CA PHE A 92 11.60 -17.33 -10.24
C PHE A 92 13.08 -17.47 -9.82
N ALA A 93 13.95 -17.48 -10.84
CA ALA A 93 15.31 -16.94 -10.74
C ALA A 93 15.30 -15.53 -11.34
N LEU A 94 15.83 -14.53 -10.62
CA LEU A 94 15.95 -13.16 -11.12
C LEU A 94 16.81 -13.14 -12.40
N HIS A 95 16.19 -13.03 -13.58
CA HIS A 95 16.95 -12.99 -14.82
C HIS A 95 17.69 -11.63 -14.92
N PRO A 96 18.98 -11.60 -15.31
CA PRO A 96 19.78 -10.36 -15.35
C PRO A 96 19.19 -9.23 -16.22
N ASN A 97 18.27 -9.56 -17.12
CA ASN A 97 17.66 -8.63 -18.07
C ASN A 97 16.25 -8.15 -17.65
N TRP A 98 15.75 -8.51 -16.46
CA TRP A 98 14.45 -8.01 -15.99
C TRP A 98 14.51 -6.51 -15.69
N SER A 99 13.56 -5.79 -16.28
CA SER A 99 13.44 -4.33 -16.19
C SER A 99 12.19 -3.99 -15.40
N ILE A 100 12.34 -3.40 -14.22
CA ILE A 100 11.22 -2.88 -13.43
C ILE A 100 11.00 -1.42 -13.86
N PRO A 101 9.89 -1.06 -14.52
CA PRO A 101 9.57 0.28 -15.00
C PRO A 101 9.02 1.17 -13.89
N ILE A 102 9.83 1.42 -12.88
CA ILE A 102 9.43 2.38 -11.85
C ILE A 102 10.54 3.40 -11.76
N GLU A 103 10.20 4.64 -11.37
CA GLU A 103 11.17 5.68 -11.08
C GLU A 103 12.35 5.07 -10.30
N SER A 104 13.57 5.53 -10.59
CA SER A 104 14.80 4.79 -10.25
C SER A 104 14.94 4.34 -8.78
N GLY A 105 14.24 4.98 -7.84
CA GLY A 105 14.16 4.56 -6.43
C GLY A 105 13.35 3.28 -6.22
N ASP A 106 12.16 3.19 -6.79
CA ASP A 106 11.24 2.06 -6.60
C ASP A 106 11.74 0.77 -7.26
N ARG A 107 12.51 0.86 -8.36
CA ARG A 107 13.16 -0.33 -8.95
C ARG A 107 14.12 -0.99 -7.97
N ARG A 108 14.91 -0.21 -7.24
CA ARG A 108 15.86 -0.74 -6.24
C ARG A 108 15.08 -1.41 -5.11
N ALA A 109 14.03 -0.74 -4.62
CA ALA A 109 13.19 -1.26 -3.54
C ALA A 109 12.51 -2.59 -3.94
N ALA A 110 11.85 -2.64 -5.09
CA ALA A 110 11.20 -3.85 -5.59
C ALA A 110 12.19 -5.01 -5.81
N THR A 111 13.39 -4.72 -6.34
CA THR A 111 14.44 -5.74 -6.52
C THR A 111 14.92 -6.29 -5.18
N ARG A 112 15.11 -5.41 -4.19
CA ARG A 112 15.50 -5.79 -2.84
C ARG A 112 14.43 -6.65 -2.17
N GLU A 113 13.18 -6.19 -2.20
CA GLU A 113 12.05 -6.89 -1.58
C GLU A 113 11.86 -8.31 -2.14
N LEU A 114 11.86 -8.43 -3.47
CA LEU A 114 11.77 -9.73 -4.14
C LEU A 114 12.95 -10.64 -3.78
N GLY A 115 14.16 -10.08 -3.70
CA GLY A 115 15.37 -10.79 -3.28
C GLY A 115 15.27 -11.32 -1.84
N VAL A 116 14.73 -10.53 -0.92
CA VAL A 116 14.53 -10.91 0.48
C VAL A 116 13.52 -12.06 0.59
N TYR A 117 12.34 -11.96 -0.04
CA TYR A 117 11.39 -13.07 0.00
C TYR A 117 11.95 -14.36 -0.60
N LYS A 118 12.77 -14.26 -1.66
CA LYS A 118 13.44 -15.43 -2.24
C LYS A 118 14.45 -16.07 -1.28
N GLN A 119 15.18 -15.26 -0.51
CA GLN A 119 16.08 -15.76 0.53
C GLN A 119 15.32 -16.46 1.65
N ILE A 120 14.23 -15.85 2.14
CA ILE A 120 13.35 -16.45 3.16
C ILE A 120 12.81 -17.80 2.70
N GLU A 121 12.39 -17.90 1.44
CA GLU A 121 11.94 -19.15 0.81
C GLU A 121 13.05 -20.20 0.77
N THR A 122 14.21 -19.83 0.22
CA THR A 122 15.34 -20.73 0.03
C THR A 122 15.86 -21.29 1.36
N LEU A 123 15.81 -20.48 2.42
CA LEU A 123 16.22 -20.87 3.77
C LEU A 123 15.11 -21.58 4.56
N GLY A 124 13.91 -21.71 4.00
CA GLY A 124 12.79 -22.41 4.64
C GLY A 124 12.25 -21.72 5.89
N LEU A 125 12.40 -20.40 5.99
CA LEU A 125 12.08 -19.65 7.22
C LEU A 125 10.57 -19.42 7.42
N PHE A 126 9.73 -19.59 6.40
CA PHE A 126 8.29 -19.25 6.45
C PHE A 126 7.47 -19.95 7.55
N ASN A 127 7.95 -21.06 8.11
CA ASN A 127 7.27 -21.75 9.22
C ASN A 127 7.76 -21.26 10.59
N HIS A 128 8.66 -20.29 10.61
CA HIS A 128 9.41 -19.85 11.77
C HIS A 128 9.30 -18.36 12.05
N ILE A 129 8.92 -17.57 11.05
CA ILE A 129 8.75 -16.12 11.14
C ILE A 129 7.38 -15.71 10.61
N ARG A 130 6.86 -14.56 11.07
CA ARG A 130 5.59 -13.99 10.60
C ARG A 130 5.85 -12.92 9.54
N VAL A 131 5.99 -13.39 8.31
CA VAL A 131 6.13 -12.56 7.11
C VAL A 131 5.21 -13.14 6.03
N PRO A 132 4.68 -12.33 5.10
CA PRO A 132 3.89 -12.86 4.01
C PRO A 132 4.77 -13.72 3.09
N ARG A 133 4.15 -14.66 2.37
CA ARG A 133 4.82 -15.53 1.41
C ARG A 133 4.80 -14.89 0.04
N LEU A 134 5.92 -14.90 -0.66
CA LEU A 134 5.92 -14.60 -2.09
C LEU A 134 5.11 -15.68 -2.83
N ILE A 135 4.09 -15.23 -3.56
CA ILE A 135 3.25 -16.08 -4.41
C ILE A 135 3.72 -15.98 -5.86
N GLY A 136 4.08 -14.78 -6.32
CA GLY A 136 4.68 -14.60 -7.63
C GLY A 136 4.97 -13.15 -7.99
N ILE A 137 5.22 -12.90 -9.27
CA ILE A 137 5.43 -11.55 -9.82
C ILE A 137 4.32 -11.25 -10.83
N VAL A 138 3.99 -9.97 -10.96
CA VAL A 138 3.07 -9.46 -11.97
C VAL A 138 3.92 -8.94 -13.13
N GLN A 139 3.69 -9.46 -14.33
CA GLN A 139 4.43 -9.09 -15.53
C GLN A 139 3.51 -8.40 -16.53
N ASP A 140 4.09 -7.53 -17.35
CA ASP A 140 3.43 -7.04 -18.56
C ASP A 140 3.41 -8.15 -19.62
N GLU A 141 2.23 -8.45 -20.17
CA GLU A 141 2.08 -9.43 -21.25
C GLU A 141 2.77 -9.00 -22.55
N GLU A 142 2.90 -7.69 -22.82
CA GLU A 142 3.53 -7.18 -24.05
C GLU A 142 5.07 -7.17 -23.96
N GLN A 143 5.61 -7.12 -22.74
CA GLN A 143 7.04 -7.15 -22.46
C GLN A 143 7.31 -8.14 -21.34
N GLU A 144 7.51 -9.42 -21.67
CA GLU A 144 7.78 -10.51 -20.70
C GLU A 144 8.95 -10.22 -19.73
N THR A 145 9.83 -9.28 -20.08
CA THR A 145 10.96 -8.83 -19.23
C THR A 145 10.57 -7.76 -18.20
N HIS A 146 9.33 -7.30 -18.22
CA HIS A 146 8.82 -6.16 -17.46
C HIS A 146 8.02 -6.61 -16.26
N ILE A 147 8.47 -6.25 -15.06
CA ILE A 147 7.78 -6.61 -13.81
C ILE A 147 7.04 -5.38 -13.31
N THR A 148 5.72 -5.47 -13.27
CA THR A 148 4.83 -4.40 -12.82
C THR A 148 4.53 -4.49 -11.33
N GLY A 149 4.74 -5.66 -10.70
CA GLY A 149 4.51 -5.81 -9.27
C GLY A 149 4.89 -7.18 -8.70
N ILE A 150 4.66 -7.34 -7.40
CA ILE A 150 4.91 -8.57 -6.64
C ILE A 150 3.58 -9.02 -6.02
N LEU A 151 3.27 -10.31 -6.10
CA LEU A 151 2.13 -10.91 -5.40
C LEU A 151 2.63 -11.65 -4.15
N ILE A 152 2.08 -11.29 -3.00
CA ILE A 152 2.37 -11.90 -1.69
C ILE A 152 1.09 -12.43 -1.04
N SER A 153 1.23 -13.33 -0.07
CA SER A 153 0.09 -13.92 0.64
C SER A 153 -0.71 -12.86 1.39
N TRP A 154 -2.03 -12.95 1.26
CA TRP A 154 -2.95 -12.11 2.01
C TRP A 154 -2.80 -12.32 3.52
N ILE A 155 -2.71 -11.22 4.26
CA ILE A 155 -2.77 -11.17 5.72
C ILE A 155 -4.08 -10.48 6.07
N ASP A 156 -5.00 -11.21 6.69
CA ASP A 156 -6.30 -10.66 7.07
C ASP A 156 -6.15 -9.75 8.29
N CYS A 157 -5.89 -8.48 8.03
CA CYS A 157 -5.59 -7.46 9.03
C CYS A 157 -6.59 -6.31 9.04
N ASN A 158 -7.57 -6.31 8.13
CA ASN A 158 -8.51 -5.20 7.96
C ASN A 158 -7.81 -3.82 7.91
N TYR A 159 -6.70 -3.73 7.17
CA TYR A 159 -5.85 -2.53 7.03
C TYR A 159 -5.22 -2.02 8.34
N ARG A 160 -5.15 -2.87 9.38
CA ARG A 160 -4.55 -2.51 10.67
C ARG A 160 -3.05 -2.72 10.66
N THR A 161 -2.33 -1.61 10.80
CA THR A 161 -0.91 -1.63 11.17
C THR A 161 -0.76 -1.54 12.69
N LEU A 162 0.43 -1.84 13.20
CA LEU A 162 0.74 -1.66 14.62
C LEU A 162 0.52 -0.20 15.06
N HIS A 163 0.82 0.75 14.16
CA HIS A 163 0.64 2.18 14.40
C HIS A 163 -0.80 2.54 14.76
N CYS A 164 -1.81 2.00 14.06
CA CYS A 164 -3.22 2.30 14.34
C CYS A 164 -3.87 1.30 15.31
N ALA A 165 -3.29 0.11 15.48
CA ALA A 165 -3.77 -0.90 16.42
C ALA A 165 -3.42 -0.55 17.88
N LEU A 166 -2.29 0.11 18.13
CA LEU A 166 -1.90 0.54 19.46
C LEU A 166 -2.76 1.72 19.93
N LYS A 167 -3.46 1.51 21.04
CA LYS A 167 -4.29 2.51 21.73
C LYS A 167 -3.89 2.60 23.20
N PRO A 168 -4.19 3.70 23.90
CA PRO A 168 -3.95 3.81 25.34
C PRO A 168 -4.55 2.64 26.14
N GLU A 169 -5.71 2.12 25.69
CA GLU A 169 -6.44 1.03 26.33
C GLU A 169 -5.96 -0.37 25.92
N THR A 170 -5.03 -0.48 24.95
CA THR A 170 -4.52 -1.78 24.50
C THR A 170 -3.91 -2.55 25.67
N PRO A 171 -4.35 -3.80 25.94
CA PRO A 171 -3.88 -4.57 27.08
C PRO A 171 -2.35 -4.74 27.10
N PRO A 172 -1.69 -4.67 28.28
CA PRO A 172 -0.24 -4.84 28.39
C PRO A 172 0.26 -6.19 27.84
N GLU A 173 -0.50 -7.25 28.04
CA GLU A 173 -0.15 -8.58 27.52
C GLU A 173 -0.16 -8.63 25.99
N LEU A 174 -1.05 -7.86 25.36
CA LEU A 174 -1.14 -7.80 23.91
C LEU A 174 0.03 -6.99 23.31
N ARG A 175 0.39 -5.88 23.95
CA ARG A 175 1.61 -5.11 23.59
C ARG A 175 2.86 -5.98 23.68
N LYS A 176 2.96 -6.78 24.74
CA LYS A 176 4.06 -7.74 24.95
C LYS A 176 4.05 -8.86 23.91
N GLN A 177 2.88 -9.35 23.51
CA GLN A 177 2.76 -10.33 22.42
C GLN A 177 3.33 -9.77 21.12
N TRP A 178 2.93 -8.55 20.73
CA TRP A 178 3.44 -7.91 19.51
C TRP A 178 4.95 -7.67 19.56
N ASP A 179 5.48 -7.20 20.69
CA ASP A 179 6.92 -7.07 20.92
C ASP A 179 7.65 -8.41 20.65
N ILE A 180 7.20 -9.49 21.30
CA ILE A 180 7.82 -10.81 21.15
C ILE A 180 7.74 -11.29 19.69
N GLN A 181 6.61 -11.10 19.02
CA GLN A 181 6.42 -11.56 17.64
C GLN A 181 7.28 -10.79 16.64
N VAL A 182 7.36 -9.46 16.77
CA VAL A 182 8.20 -8.63 15.90
C VAL A 182 9.68 -8.88 16.18
N THR A 183 10.09 -8.88 17.46
CA THR A 183 11.49 -9.14 17.85
C THR A 183 11.94 -10.53 17.40
N SER A 184 11.15 -11.59 17.66
CA SER A 184 11.53 -12.95 17.25
C SER A 184 11.56 -13.15 15.73
N THR A 185 10.73 -12.42 14.98
CA THR A 185 10.78 -12.42 13.53
C THR A 185 12.08 -11.78 13.05
N LEU A 186 12.46 -10.62 13.62
CA LEU A 186 13.70 -9.95 13.24
C LEU A 186 14.94 -10.77 13.62
N ASP A 187 15.00 -11.32 14.83
CA ASP A 187 16.13 -12.13 15.28
C ASP A 187 16.42 -13.28 14.29
N ARG A 188 15.36 -13.98 13.85
CA ARG A 188 15.49 -15.07 12.87
C ARG A 188 15.88 -14.58 11.47
N LEU A 189 15.42 -13.39 11.06
CA LEU A 189 15.88 -12.77 9.81
C LEU A 189 17.39 -12.46 9.90
N HIS A 190 17.85 -11.87 10.99
CA HIS A 190 19.25 -11.53 11.23
C HIS A 190 20.15 -12.77 11.35
N GLU A 191 19.71 -13.82 12.03
CA GLU A 191 20.40 -15.13 12.08
C GLU A 191 20.62 -15.72 10.69
N ALA A 192 19.69 -15.45 9.77
CA ALA A 192 19.76 -15.85 8.37
C ALA A 192 20.54 -14.86 7.47
N GLY A 193 21.07 -13.77 8.04
CA GLY A 193 21.77 -12.71 7.29
C GLY A 193 20.85 -11.79 6.48
N ILE A 194 19.55 -11.77 6.80
CA ILE A 194 18.53 -10.98 6.12
C ILE A 194 18.25 -9.71 6.92
N VAL A 195 18.42 -8.55 6.29
CA VAL A 195 18.08 -7.24 6.86
C VAL A 195 16.65 -6.88 6.48
N TRP A 196 15.84 -6.39 7.42
CA TRP A 196 14.50 -5.86 7.14
C TRP A 196 14.63 -4.53 6.37
N GLY A 197 15.29 -3.54 6.95
CA GLY A 197 15.76 -2.34 6.26
C GLY A 197 14.79 -1.18 6.18
N ASP A 198 13.58 -1.30 6.73
CA ASP A 198 12.67 -0.16 7.00
C ASP A 198 11.77 -0.45 8.21
N VAL A 199 12.41 -0.65 9.38
CA VAL A 199 11.72 -0.97 10.62
C VAL A 199 10.88 0.22 11.10
N LYS A 200 9.55 0.05 11.07
CA LYS A 200 8.59 1.02 11.61
C LYS A 200 7.27 0.35 11.96
N ALA A 201 6.50 0.94 12.88
CA ALA A 201 5.17 0.42 13.24
C ALA A 201 4.17 0.40 12.06
N GLY A 202 4.39 1.24 11.03
CA GLY A 202 3.61 1.19 9.79
C GLY A 202 3.85 -0.08 8.95
N ASN A 203 5.02 -0.72 9.10
CA ASN A 203 5.41 -1.94 8.40
C ASN A 203 5.18 -3.21 9.24
N VAL A 204 4.37 -3.10 10.28
CA VAL A 204 3.89 -4.25 11.06
C VAL A 204 2.37 -4.31 10.92
N LEU A 205 1.84 -5.39 10.36
CA LEU A 205 0.39 -5.61 10.28
C LEU A 205 -0.10 -6.41 11.49
N ILE A 206 -1.32 -6.11 11.96
CA ILE A 206 -1.98 -6.86 13.04
C ILE A 206 -3.17 -7.61 12.45
N ASP A 207 -3.11 -8.93 12.45
CA ASP A 207 -4.18 -9.78 11.91
C ASP A 207 -5.43 -9.85 12.82
N GLU A 208 -6.50 -10.48 12.35
CA GLU A 208 -7.74 -10.66 13.13
C GLU A 208 -7.54 -11.50 14.42
N GLU A 209 -6.48 -12.31 14.48
CA GLU A 209 -6.08 -13.08 15.66
C GLU A 209 -5.14 -12.30 16.59
N GLU A 210 -4.95 -11.01 16.32
CA GLU A 210 -4.07 -10.08 17.04
C GLU A 210 -2.58 -10.48 17.00
N ASN A 211 -2.15 -11.19 15.95
CA ASN A 211 -0.73 -11.45 15.69
C ASN A 211 -0.10 -10.33 14.86
N ALA A 212 1.15 -10.01 15.19
CA ALA A 212 1.99 -9.07 14.46
C ALA A 212 2.76 -9.76 13.32
N TRP A 213 2.67 -9.19 12.12
CA TRP A 213 3.34 -9.62 10.89
C TRP A 213 4.27 -8.54 10.38
N VAL A 214 5.52 -8.90 10.10
CA VAL A 214 6.52 -8.01 9.49
C VAL A 214 6.32 -8.00 7.98
N VAL A 215 6.19 -6.80 7.41
CA VAL A 215 6.01 -6.58 5.96
C VAL A 215 6.99 -5.53 5.44
N ASP A 216 6.98 -5.33 4.12
CA ASP A 216 7.76 -4.31 3.40
C ASP A 216 9.29 -4.48 3.59
N PHE A 217 9.89 -5.18 2.63
CA PHE A 217 11.35 -5.37 2.54
C PHE A 217 11.99 -4.52 1.44
N GLY A 218 11.27 -3.50 0.94
CA GLY A 218 11.78 -2.58 -0.07
C GLY A 218 13.01 -1.80 0.43
N GLY A 219 13.17 -1.72 1.75
CA GLY A 219 14.15 -0.87 2.38
C GLY A 219 13.76 0.60 2.28
N GLY A 220 14.40 1.43 3.09
CA GLY A 220 14.07 2.83 3.08
C GLY A 220 14.68 3.55 4.26
N TYR A 221 14.31 4.82 4.36
CA TYR A 221 14.65 5.63 5.51
C TYR A 221 13.40 6.37 5.97
N THR A 222 12.92 5.99 7.15
CA THR A 222 11.84 6.70 7.84
C THR A 222 12.44 7.48 9.00
N GLN A 223 12.36 8.81 8.92
CA GLN A 223 12.84 9.69 9.98
C GLN A 223 12.12 9.37 11.30
N GLY A 224 12.87 9.35 12.41
CA GLY A 224 12.35 9.06 13.76
C GLY A 224 12.48 7.59 14.19
N TRP A 225 12.65 6.67 13.24
CA TRP A 225 12.75 5.24 13.52
C TRP A 225 14.18 4.71 13.59
N VAL A 226 15.06 5.17 12.70
CA VAL A 226 16.46 4.73 12.61
C VAL A 226 17.32 5.93 12.26
N GLU A 227 18.55 6.00 12.75
CA GLU A 227 19.51 7.00 12.29
C GLU A 227 19.85 6.81 10.81
N LYS A 228 19.88 7.90 10.03
CA LYS A 228 20.13 7.84 8.58
C LYS A 228 21.41 7.10 8.18
N ARG A 229 22.44 7.11 9.04
CA ARG A 229 23.71 6.40 8.80
C ARG A 229 23.62 4.88 8.94
N CYS A 230 22.60 4.39 9.62
CA CYS A 230 22.34 2.97 9.89
C CYS A 230 21.23 2.40 9.01
N MET A 231 20.71 3.15 8.03
CA MET A 231 19.63 2.66 7.16
C MET A 231 20.02 1.39 6.41
N GLU A 232 19.06 0.48 6.22
CA GLU A 232 19.28 -0.80 5.52
C GLU A 232 20.43 -1.66 6.10
N THR A 233 20.68 -1.60 7.42
CA THR A 233 21.67 -2.46 8.12
C THR A 233 21.06 -3.23 9.29
N VAL A 234 21.76 -4.27 9.75
CA VAL A 234 21.40 -5.04 10.96
C VAL A 234 21.35 -4.14 12.19
N GLU A 235 22.32 -3.23 12.32
CA GLU A 235 22.37 -2.26 13.42
C GLU A 235 21.19 -1.30 13.37
N GLY A 236 20.82 -0.83 12.18
CA GLY A 236 19.65 0.02 11.99
C GLY A 236 18.33 -0.69 12.32
N ASP A 237 18.19 -1.95 11.91
CA ASP A 237 17.03 -2.75 12.30
C ASP A 237 16.92 -2.92 13.82
N GLN A 238 18.06 -3.13 14.49
CA GLN A 238 18.11 -3.27 15.94
C GLN A 238 17.73 -1.96 16.65
N GLU A 239 18.16 -0.81 16.12
CA GLU A 239 17.72 0.52 16.56
C GLU A 239 16.21 0.69 16.39
N GLY A 240 15.69 0.32 15.21
CA GLY A 240 14.26 0.37 14.91
C GLY A 240 13.41 -0.49 15.85
N ILE A 241 13.90 -1.67 16.26
CA ILE A 241 13.22 -2.50 17.28
C ILE A 241 13.14 -1.80 18.64
N VAL A 242 14.22 -1.11 19.05
CA VAL A 242 14.17 -0.32 20.28
C VAL A 242 13.08 0.75 20.17
N LYS A 243 12.94 1.40 19.01
CA LYS A 243 11.86 2.35 18.74
C LYS A 243 10.47 1.72 18.75
N ILE A 244 10.30 0.54 18.18
CA ILE A 244 9.02 -0.21 18.28
C ILE A 244 8.68 -0.51 19.75
N LYS A 245 9.67 -0.87 20.57
CA LYS A 245 9.45 -1.12 22.02
C LYS A 245 9.08 0.16 22.76
N GLU A 246 9.78 1.26 22.50
CA GLU A 246 9.42 2.58 23.04
C GLU A 246 7.98 2.95 22.64
N PHE A 247 7.61 2.75 21.38
CA PHE A 247 6.24 2.99 20.89
C PHE A 247 5.21 2.14 21.65
N LEU A 248 5.43 0.83 21.77
CA LEU A 248 4.54 -0.12 22.45
C LEU A 248 4.31 0.21 23.93
N TYR A 249 5.37 0.56 24.67
CA TYR A 249 5.31 0.67 26.12
C TYR A 249 5.17 2.11 26.63
N GLU A 250 5.68 3.10 25.90
CA GLU A 250 5.67 4.50 26.32
C GLU A 250 4.63 5.33 25.57
N GLY A 251 4.06 4.83 24.47
CA GLY A 251 3.02 5.52 23.70
C GLY A 251 3.48 6.88 23.16
N LYS A 252 4.78 7.06 22.96
CA LYS A 252 5.30 8.25 22.28
C LYS A 252 5.02 8.11 20.79
N ASP A 253 4.21 9.02 20.26
CA ASP A 253 4.18 9.26 18.82
C ASP A 253 5.61 9.63 18.40
N LEU A 254 6.17 8.84 17.48
CA LEU A 254 7.53 9.01 16.93
C LEU A 254 7.53 10.02 15.77
#